data_AF-A0AA94ITS3-F1
#
_entry.id   AF-A0AA94ITS3-F1
#
_cell.length_a   1.000
_cell.length_b   1.000
_cell.length_c   1.000
_cell.angle_alpha   90.00
_cell.angle_beta   90.00
_cell.angle_gamma   90.00
#
_symmetry.space_group_name_H-M   'P 1'
#
loop_
_entity.id
_entity.type
_entity.pdbx_description
1 polymer ?
#
loop_
_entity_poly.entity_id
_entity_poly.type
_entity_poly.pdbx_seq_one_letter_code
_entity_poly.pdbx_strand_id
1 'polypeptide(L)'
;MSFCLCLQYVLEEYVSMSFCLRLQYVLEEYVSMSFCLRLQYVLEEYVSMSFCPRLQYVLEEYVSMSFCLRLQYALKEYVSMSFCLRLQYALKEYVSMSFCLRLQYALKEYVSMSFCLRLQYVLEEYVSMSFCLRLQYALKEYVSMSFCLCEVYSFCLSIAC
;
A
#
# COMPACT_ATOMS: atom_id res chain seq x y z
N MET A 1 -1.65 -8.62 26.96
CA MET A 1 -0.63 -7.62 26.58
C MET A 1 0.66 -8.35 26.28
N SER A 2 0.85 -8.73 25.02
CA SER A 2 2.11 -9.31 24.55
C SER A 2 2.98 -8.18 23.99
N PHE A 3 4.17 -8.05 24.57
CA PHE A 3 5.17 -7.07 24.18
C PHE A 3 6.40 -7.83 23.68
N CYS A 4 6.83 -7.52 22.45
CA CYS A 4 8.04 -8.11 21.89
C CYS A 4 9.05 -7.03 21.49
N LEU A 5 10.30 -7.21 21.93
CA LEU A 5 11.41 -6.32 21.54
C LEU A 5 11.91 -6.68 20.14
N CYS A 6 12.20 -7.95 19.89
CA CYS A 6 12.66 -8.44 18.61
C CYS A 6 12.10 -9.84 18.40
N LEU A 7 11.33 -10.01 17.33
CA LEU A 7 10.85 -11.31 16.90
C LEU A 7 11.45 -11.61 15.53
N GLN A 8 12.16 -12.74 15.44
CA GLN A 8 12.86 -13.10 14.23
C GLN A 8 11.98 -13.91 13.28
N TYR A 9 11.28 -14.92 13.82
CA TYR A 9 10.36 -15.78 13.08
C TYR A 9 9.15 -16.10 13.95
N VAL A 10 7.95 -15.95 13.38
CA VAL A 10 6.71 -16.51 13.94
C VAL A 10 6.17 -17.53 12.95
N LEU A 11 5.73 -18.67 13.47
CA LEU A 11 5.20 -19.82 12.75
C LEU A 11 4.02 -20.35 13.55
N GLU A 12 2.95 -19.58 13.60
CA GLU A 12 1.68 -19.94 14.24
C GLU A 12 0.52 -19.71 13.27
N GLU A 13 -0.62 -20.35 13.51
CA GLU A 13 -1.80 -20.17 12.65
C GLU A 13 -2.44 -18.78 12.88
N TYR A 14 -2.34 -18.25 14.11
CA TYR A 14 -2.90 -16.96 14.50
C TYR A 14 -1.99 -16.23 15.49
N VAL A 15 -1.57 -15.02 15.14
CA VAL A 15 -0.83 -14.14 16.06
C VAL A 15 -1.58 -12.86 16.34
N SER A 16 -1.71 -12.58 17.64
CA SER A 16 -2.21 -11.31 18.13
C SER A 16 -1.19 -10.66 19.06
N MET A 17 -0.65 -9.49 18.66
CA MET A 17 0.23 -8.73 19.55
C MET A 17 -0.11 -7.26 19.63
N SER A 18 -0.04 -6.75 20.86
CA SER A 18 -0.24 -5.33 21.11
C SER A 18 0.94 -4.49 20.61
N PHE A 19 2.17 -4.99 20.74
CA PHE A 19 3.35 -4.17 20.46
C PHE A 19 4.57 -4.99 20.06
N CYS A 20 5.21 -4.59 18.96
CA CYS A 20 6.50 -5.10 18.53
C CYS A 20 7.45 -3.97 18.07
N LEU A 21 8.70 -3.95 18.53
CA LEU A 21 9.68 -2.98 17.98
C LEU A 21 10.25 -3.46 16.64
N ARG A 22 10.53 -4.74 16.49
CA ARG A 22 11.11 -5.29 15.27
C ARG A 22 10.60 -6.69 15.02
N LEU A 23 10.01 -6.87 13.85
CA LEU A 23 9.63 -8.16 13.33
C LEU A 23 10.34 -8.38 11.99
N GLN A 24 11.09 -9.47 11.87
CA GLN A 24 11.82 -9.80 10.64
C GLN A 24 10.97 -10.62 9.67
N TYR A 25 10.47 -11.79 10.09
CA TYR A 25 9.69 -12.69 9.26
C TYR A 25 8.41 -13.14 9.97
N VAL A 26 7.29 -13.07 9.25
CA VAL A 26 6.07 -13.80 9.59
C VAL A 26 5.68 -14.70 8.42
N LEU A 27 5.27 -15.93 8.73
CA LEU A 27 4.75 -16.90 7.76
C LEU A 27 3.51 -17.58 8.38
N GLU A 28 2.34 -16.99 8.18
CA GLU A 28 1.11 -17.34 8.92
C GLU A 28 -0.16 -17.15 8.08
N GLU A 29 -1.31 -17.62 8.58
CA GLU A 29 -2.60 -17.35 7.94
C GLU A 29 -3.15 -15.98 8.35
N TYR A 30 -3.10 -15.64 9.65
CA TYR A 30 -3.69 -14.40 10.19
C TYR A 30 -2.83 -13.69 11.23
N VAL A 31 -2.50 -12.42 10.95
CA VAL A 31 -1.85 -11.53 11.91
C VAL A 31 -2.69 -10.31 12.23
N SER A 32 -2.81 -10.06 13.54
CA SER A 32 -3.39 -8.84 14.08
C SER A 32 -2.40 -8.15 15.02
N MET A 33 -1.97 -6.93 14.66
CA MET A 33 -1.15 -6.14 15.57
C MET A 33 -1.52 -4.67 15.60
N SER A 34 -1.60 -4.10 16.80
CA SER A 34 -1.81 -2.65 16.90
C SER A 34 -0.56 -1.86 16.52
N PHE A 35 0.63 -2.30 16.89
CA PHE A 35 1.82 -1.48 16.70
C PHE A 35 3.06 -2.30 16.36
N CYS A 36 3.68 -1.99 15.23
CA CYS A 36 5.00 -2.50 14.87
C CYS A 36 5.89 -1.38 14.35
N LEU A 37 7.04 -1.08 14.97
CA LEU A 37 7.91 -0.01 14.46
C LEU A 37 8.57 -0.35 13.12
N ARG A 38 9.00 -1.61 12.98
CA ARG A 38 9.70 -2.09 11.79
C ARG A 38 9.28 -3.52 11.51
N LEU A 39 8.73 -3.71 10.33
CA LEU A 39 8.44 -5.01 9.78
C LEU A 39 9.23 -5.18 8.49
N GLN A 40 9.95 -6.30 8.35
CA GLN A 40 10.78 -6.54 7.17
C GLN A 40 10.08 -7.39 6.11
N TYR A 41 9.59 -8.57 6.47
CA TYR A 41 8.94 -9.50 5.56
C TYR A 41 7.66 -10.05 6.18
N VAL A 42 6.59 -10.03 5.38
CA VAL A 42 5.40 -10.82 5.64
C VAL A 42 5.07 -11.67 4.43
N LEU A 43 4.75 -12.93 4.67
CA LEU A 43 4.20 -13.87 3.72
C LEU A 43 2.95 -14.52 4.35
N GLU A 44 1.76 -13.98 4.07
CA GLU A 44 0.52 -14.34 4.77
C GLU A 44 -0.73 -14.21 3.89
N GLU A 45 -1.84 -14.79 4.32
CA GLU A 45 -3.15 -14.55 3.70
C GLU A 45 -3.76 -13.22 4.16
N TYR A 46 -3.78 -12.94 5.47
CA TYR A 46 -4.45 -11.77 6.05
C TYR A 46 -3.65 -11.03 7.12
N VAL A 47 -3.27 -9.77 6.82
CA VAL A 47 -2.71 -8.86 7.83
C VAL A 47 -3.64 -7.69 8.15
N SER A 48 -3.84 -7.50 9.46
CA SER A 48 -4.46 -6.32 10.03
C SER A 48 -3.50 -5.60 10.97
N MET A 49 -3.15 -4.36 10.64
CA MET A 49 -2.37 -3.53 11.57
C MET A 49 -2.84 -2.10 11.63
N SER A 50 -2.87 -1.51 12.82
CA SER A 50 -3.16 -0.07 12.89
C SER A 50 -1.92 0.77 12.55
N PHE A 51 -0.75 0.47 13.10
CA PHE A 51 0.41 1.35 12.91
C PHE A 51 1.70 0.61 12.57
N CYS A 52 2.26 0.90 11.40
CA CYS A 52 3.59 0.43 11.00
C CYS A 52 4.41 1.51 10.25
N PRO A 53 5.34 2.22 10.94
CA PRO A 53 6.17 3.26 10.33
C PRO A 53 7.01 2.77 9.14
N ARG A 54 7.58 1.58 9.23
CA ARG A 54 8.46 1.05 8.21
C ARG A 54 8.10 -0.39 7.93
N LEU A 55 7.67 -0.59 6.70
CA LEU A 55 7.37 -1.90 6.17
C LEU A 55 8.17 -2.06 4.87
N GLN A 56 8.97 -3.12 4.77
CA GLN A 56 9.87 -3.30 3.64
C GLN A 56 9.24 -4.14 2.54
N TYR A 57 8.88 -5.39 2.85
CA TYR A 57 8.34 -6.34 1.89
C TYR A 57 7.05 -6.94 2.40
N VAL A 58 6.09 -7.03 1.49
CA VAL A 58 4.88 -7.78 1.73
C VAL A 58 4.47 -8.55 0.50
N LEU A 59 4.21 -9.83 0.70
CA LEU A 59 3.64 -10.72 -0.28
C LEU A 59 2.43 -11.39 0.39
N GLU A 60 1.23 -10.88 0.12
CA GLU A 60 0.00 -11.33 0.81
C GLU A 60 -1.24 -11.17 -0.07
N GLU A 61 -2.30 -11.91 0.25
CA GLU A 61 -3.61 -11.75 -0.40
C GLU A 61 -4.31 -10.47 0.06
N TYR A 62 -4.47 -10.27 1.38
CA TYR A 62 -5.25 -9.16 1.94
C TYR A 62 -4.52 -8.38 3.02
N VAL A 63 -4.38 -7.07 2.81
CA VAL A 63 -3.86 -6.17 3.85
C VAL A 63 -4.76 -5.01 4.15
N SER A 64 -5.02 -4.85 5.44
CA SER A 64 -5.63 -3.68 6.03
C SER A 64 -4.64 -2.98 6.95
N MET A 65 -4.28 -1.74 6.63
CA MET A 65 -3.56 -0.92 7.60
C MET A 65 -4.01 0.52 7.65
N SER A 66 -4.16 1.09 8.85
CA SER A 66 -4.52 2.50 8.93
C SER A 66 -3.32 3.39 8.61
N PHE A 67 -2.13 3.13 9.15
CA PHE A 67 -1.01 4.05 9.00
C PHE A 67 0.32 3.40 8.65
N CYS A 68 0.94 3.91 7.57
CA CYS A 68 2.31 3.57 7.21
C CYS A 68 3.12 4.79 6.73
N LEU A 69 4.32 5.03 7.27
CA LEU A 69 5.17 6.12 6.75
C LEU A 69 5.90 5.70 5.47
N ARG A 70 6.43 4.48 5.44
CA ARG A 70 7.21 3.98 4.30
C ARG A 70 6.88 2.53 4.03
N LEU A 71 6.38 2.28 2.84
CA LEU A 71 6.22 0.97 2.25
C LEU A 71 7.13 0.87 1.02
N GLN A 72 8.08 -0.08 1.02
CA GLN A 72 9.02 -0.21 -0.08
C GLN A 72 8.46 -1.09 -1.20
N TYR A 73 8.04 -2.31 -0.88
CA TYR A 73 7.51 -3.27 -1.83
C TYR A 73 6.21 -3.89 -1.31
N ALA A 74 5.19 -3.92 -2.17
CA ALA A 74 4.01 -4.74 -1.94
C ALA A 74 3.57 -5.42 -3.25
N LEU A 75 3.56 -6.74 -3.22
CA LEU A 75 3.09 -7.66 -4.26
C LEU A 75 1.84 -8.36 -3.72
N LYS A 76 0.63 -7.99 -4.18
CA LYS A 76 -0.62 -8.39 -3.50
C LYS A 76 -1.85 -8.38 -4.39
N GLU A 77 -2.86 -9.15 -3.99
CA GLU A 77 -4.21 -9.03 -4.58
C GLU A 77 -4.92 -7.77 -4.07
N TYR A 78 -5.09 -7.62 -2.75
CA TYR A 78 -5.88 -6.52 -2.17
C TYR A 78 -5.14 -5.73 -1.09
N VAL A 79 -5.12 -4.40 -1.23
CA VAL A 79 -4.67 -3.50 -0.17
C VAL A 79 -5.65 -2.39 0.11
N SER A 80 -5.98 -2.27 1.39
CA SER A 80 -6.64 -1.10 1.96
C SER A 80 -5.69 -0.39 2.91
N MET A 81 -5.44 0.91 2.65
CA MET A 81 -4.79 1.74 3.65
C MET A 81 -5.42 3.12 3.75
N SER A 82 -5.55 3.65 4.96
CA SER A 82 -6.00 5.05 5.06
C SER A 82 -4.87 6.03 4.78
N PHE A 83 -3.66 5.80 5.30
CA PHE A 83 -2.58 6.78 5.17
C PHE A 83 -1.23 6.16 4.81
N CYS A 84 -0.62 6.70 3.75
CA CYS A 84 0.77 6.41 3.40
C CYS A 84 1.57 7.67 3.03
N LEU A 85 2.75 7.90 3.64
CA LEU A 85 3.60 9.00 3.16
C LEU A 85 4.37 8.63 1.89
N ARG A 86 4.93 7.42 1.83
CA ARG A 86 5.75 6.99 0.69
C ARG A 86 5.50 5.53 0.38
N LEU A 87 5.08 5.29 -0.85
CA LEU A 87 5.01 3.97 -1.45
C LEU A 87 5.98 3.94 -2.65
N GLN A 88 6.97 3.04 -2.63
CA GLN A 88 7.96 2.97 -3.71
C GLN A 88 7.49 2.07 -4.84
N TYR A 89 7.16 0.81 -4.55
CA TYR A 89 6.71 -0.16 -5.54
C TYR A 89 5.42 -0.85 -5.09
N ALA A 90 4.40 -0.81 -5.94
CA ALA A 90 3.20 -1.62 -5.81
C ALA A 90 2.93 -2.36 -7.12
N LEU A 91 2.95 -3.70 -7.06
CA LEU A 91 2.50 -4.61 -8.11
C LEU A 91 1.27 -5.33 -7.56
N LYS A 92 0.07 -4.91 -7.95
CA LYS A 92 -1.16 -5.35 -7.28
C LYS A 92 -2.38 -5.40 -8.19
N GLU A 93 -3.35 -6.26 -7.88
CA GLU A 93 -4.64 -6.24 -8.57
C GLU A 93 -5.46 -5.03 -8.11
N TYR A 94 -5.69 -4.89 -6.79
CA TYR A 94 -6.56 -3.84 -6.22
C TYR A 94 -5.87 -3.04 -5.12
N VAL A 95 -5.94 -1.71 -5.24
CA VAL A 95 -5.52 -0.79 -4.19
C VAL A 95 -6.60 0.24 -3.89
N SER A 96 -6.95 0.33 -2.62
CA SER A 96 -7.71 1.44 -2.05
C SER A 96 -6.86 2.20 -1.06
N MET A 97 -6.66 3.50 -1.31
CA MET A 97 -6.09 4.35 -0.26
C MET A 97 -6.68 5.74 -0.22
N SER A 98 -7.02 6.23 0.98
CA SER A 98 -7.54 7.59 1.07
C SER A 98 -6.43 8.64 0.86
N PHE A 99 -5.26 8.45 1.45
CA PHE A 99 -4.21 9.46 1.35
C PHE A 99 -2.82 8.90 1.04
N CYS A 100 -2.18 9.43 -0.01
CA CYS A 100 -0.78 9.17 -0.31
C CYS A 100 0.01 10.42 -0.70
N LEU A 101 1.12 10.74 -0.01
CA LEU A 101 1.95 11.88 -0.44
C LEU A 101 2.76 11.57 -1.68
N ARG A 102 3.38 10.38 -1.76
CA ARG A 102 4.24 10.01 -2.88
C ARG A 102 4.08 8.54 -3.22
N LEU A 103 3.72 8.28 -4.47
CA LEU A 103 3.80 6.96 -5.07
C LEU A 103 4.76 7.04 -6.26
N GLN A 104 5.77 6.16 -6.26
CA GLN A 104 6.81 6.18 -7.30
C GLN A 104 6.47 5.26 -8.47
N TYR A 105 6.21 3.97 -8.20
CA TYR A 105 5.88 2.98 -9.22
C TYR A 105 4.64 2.21 -8.81
N ALA A 106 3.62 2.22 -9.69
CA ALA A 106 2.48 1.34 -9.61
C ALA A 106 2.26 0.63 -10.96
N LEU A 107 2.18 -0.69 -10.88
CA LEU A 107 1.73 -1.60 -11.94
C LEU A 107 0.51 -2.33 -11.40
N LYS A 108 -0.70 -1.99 -11.84
CA LYS A 108 -1.92 -2.53 -11.23
C LYS A 108 -3.10 -2.63 -12.17
N GLU A 109 -4.08 -3.46 -11.82
CA GLU A 109 -5.35 -3.50 -12.56
C GLU A 109 -6.26 -2.36 -12.12
N TYR A 110 -6.48 -2.19 -10.80
CA TYR A 110 -7.41 -1.20 -10.25
C TYR A 110 -6.81 -0.37 -9.12
N VAL A 111 -6.97 0.96 -9.25
CA VAL A 111 -6.65 1.91 -8.18
C VAL A 111 -7.82 2.82 -7.87
N SER A 112 -8.11 2.89 -6.57
CA SER A 112 -8.96 3.91 -5.98
C SER A 112 -8.15 4.71 -4.98
N MET A 113 -8.06 6.02 -5.20
CA MET A 113 -7.53 6.92 -4.18
C MET A 113 -8.35 8.19 -4.07
N SER A 114 -8.53 8.73 -2.87
CA SER A 114 -9.10 10.08 -2.81
C SER A 114 -8.03 11.14 -3.05
N PHE A 115 -6.87 11.05 -2.40
CA PHE A 115 -5.88 12.12 -2.49
C PHE A 115 -4.46 11.63 -2.75
N CYS A 116 -3.80 12.22 -3.76
CA CYS A 116 -2.36 12.08 -3.93
C CYS A 116 -1.62 13.38 -4.28
N LEU A 117 -0.48 13.66 -3.64
CA LEU A 117 0.34 14.81 -4.03
C LEU A 117 1.25 14.54 -5.23
N ARG A 118 1.88 13.36 -5.31
CA ARG A 118 2.82 13.05 -6.39
C ARG A 118 2.73 11.58 -6.80
N LEU A 119 2.38 11.39 -8.07
CA LEU A 119 2.43 10.12 -8.77
C LEU A 119 3.51 10.21 -9.85
N GLN A 120 4.51 9.33 -9.82
CA GLN A 120 5.60 9.36 -10.79
C GLN A 120 5.33 8.46 -12.01
N TYR A 121 5.25 7.15 -11.81
CA TYR A 121 5.06 6.17 -12.87
C TYR A 121 3.87 5.27 -12.55
N VAL A 122 2.89 5.27 -13.44
CA VAL A 122 1.67 4.50 -13.31
C VAL A 122 1.39 3.77 -14.62
N LEU A 123 1.35 2.43 -14.56
CA LEU A 123 0.83 1.57 -15.63
C LEU A 123 -0.37 0.83 -15.04
N GLU A 124 -1.58 1.33 -15.32
CA GLU A 124 -2.81 0.83 -14.68
C GLU A 124 -3.96 0.69 -15.67
N GLU A 125 -4.75 -0.39 -15.59
CA GLU A 125 -5.94 -0.52 -16.44
C GLU A 125 -7.01 0.50 -16.05
N TYR A 126 -7.36 0.56 -14.76
CA TYR A 126 -8.40 1.43 -14.22
C TYR A 126 -7.91 2.27 -13.06
N VAL A 127 -8.09 3.59 -13.17
CA VAL A 127 -7.73 4.52 -12.10
C VAL A 127 -8.86 5.47 -11.79
N SER A 128 -9.32 5.40 -10.54
CA SER A 128 -10.25 6.35 -9.95
C SER A 128 -9.53 7.19 -8.91
N MET A 129 -9.43 8.50 -9.14
CA MET A 129 -8.99 9.38 -8.07
C MET A 129 -9.70 10.72 -8.03
N SER A 130 -9.97 11.23 -6.82
CA SER A 130 -10.61 12.54 -6.74
C SER A 130 -9.61 13.69 -6.92
N PHE A 131 -8.40 13.57 -6.36
CA PHE A 131 -7.43 14.67 -6.39
C PHE A 131 -5.99 14.22 -6.61
N CYS A 132 -5.32 14.83 -7.58
CA CYS A 132 -3.88 14.68 -7.82
C CYS A 132 -3.18 16.03 -8.07
N LEU A 133 -2.13 16.37 -7.30
CA LEU A 133 -1.37 17.61 -7.60
C LEU A 133 -0.41 17.44 -8.78
N ARG A 134 0.30 16.31 -8.86
CA ARG A 134 1.32 16.10 -9.89
C ARG A 134 1.38 14.65 -10.32
N LEU A 135 1.14 14.45 -11.60
CA LEU A 135 1.31 13.18 -12.30
C LEU A 135 2.41 13.35 -13.35
N GLN A 136 3.45 12.51 -13.32
CA GLN A 136 4.57 12.60 -14.26
C GLN A 136 4.35 11.72 -15.50
N TYR A 137 4.20 10.42 -15.31
CA TYR A 137 4.02 9.42 -16.37
C TYR A 137 2.84 8.50 -16.03
N ALA A 138 1.84 8.48 -16.90
CA ALA A 138 0.74 7.53 -16.83
C ALA A 138 0.44 6.90 -18.19
N LEU A 139 0.35 5.57 -18.19
CA LEU A 139 -0.21 4.77 -19.26
C LEU A 139 -1.43 4.06 -18.68
N LYS A 140 -2.62 4.43 -19.13
CA LYS A 140 -3.88 3.93 -18.57
C LYS A 140 -4.92 3.63 -19.63
N GLU A 141 -5.76 2.61 -19.39
CA GLU A 141 -6.89 2.35 -20.27
C GLU A 141 -8.08 3.25 -19.92
N TYR A 142 -8.40 3.33 -18.62
CA TYR A 142 -9.52 4.07 -18.09
C TYR A 142 -9.10 4.96 -16.93
N VAL A 143 -9.51 6.23 -17.00
CA VAL A 143 -9.25 7.21 -15.94
C VAL A 143 -10.52 7.95 -15.57
N SER A 144 -10.87 7.91 -14.29
CA SER A 144 -11.82 8.83 -13.67
C SER A 144 -11.09 9.74 -12.68
N MET A 145 -11.02 11.03 -13.01
CA MET A 145 -10.31 12.02 -12.21
C MET A 145 -11.14 13.29 -12.07
N SER A 146 -11.52 13.66 -10.84
CA SER A 146 -12.24 14.93 -10.65
C SER A 146 -11.32 16.16 -10.71
N PHE A 147 -10.04 16.03 -10.33
CA PHE A 147 -9.10 17.15 -10.36
C PHE A 147 -7.62 16.73 -10.47
N CYS A 148 -6.91 17.29 -11.46
CA CYS A 148 -5.46 17.17 -11.67
C CYS A 148 -4.84 18.55 -11.93
N LEU A 149 -3.82 18.97 -11.17
CA LEU A 149 -3.16 20.28 -11.39
C LEU A 149 -2.05 20.26 -12.45
N CYS A 150 -1.28 19.17 -12.53
CA CYS A 150 -0.11 19.09 -13.39
C CYS A 150 0.05 17.66 -13.92
N GLU A 151 -0.06 17.51 -15.23
CA GLU A 151 0.31 16.30 -15.96
C GLU A 151 1.46 16.63 -16.91
N VAL A 152 2.48 15.76 -16.94
CA VAL A 152 3.64 15.97 -17.83
C VAL A 152 3.55 15.07 -19.06
N TYR A 153 3.33 13.77 -18.86
CA TYR A 153 3.15 12.79 -19.93
C TYR A 153 2.04 11.79 -19.54
N SER A 154 0.91 11.84 -20.24
CA SER A 154 -0.20 10.89 -20.06
C SER A 154 -0.67 10.33 -21.40
N PHE A 155 -0.94 9.02 -21.43
CA PHE A 155 -1.64 8.35 -22.51
C PHE A 155 -2.82 7.59 -21.90
N CYS A 156 -4.04 8.00 -22.29
CA CYS A 156 -5.30 7.44 -21.80
C CYS A 156 -6.17 7.05 -22.99
N LEU A 157 -6.67 5.81 -23.01
CA LEU A 157 -7.62 5.36 -24.04
C LEU A 157 -9.02 5.94 -23.84
N SER A 158 -9.42 6.17 -22.58
CA SER A 158 -10.71 6.77 -22.26
C SER A 158 -10.65 7.61 -20.96
N ILE A 159 -11.43 8.68 -20.93
CA ILE A 159 -11.49 9.63 -19.82
C ILE A 159 -12.95 9.84 -19.43
N ALA A 160 -13.27 9.59 -18.17
CA ALA A 160 -14.54 10.00 -17.55
C ALA A 160 -14.23 11.15 -16.57
N CYS A 161 -14.79 12.32 -16.83
CA CYS A 161 -14.70 13.48 -15.94
C CYS A 161 -15.90 13.55 -15.00
#